data_AF-A0A1M6T058-F1
#
_entry.id   AF-A0A1M6T058-F1
#
_cell.length_a   1.000
_cell.length_b   1.000
_cell.length_c   1.000
_cell.angle_alpha   90.00
_cell.angle_beta   90.00
_cell.angle_gamma   90.00
#
_symmetry.space_group_name_H-M   'P 1'
#
loop_
_entity.id
_entity.type
_entity.pdbx_description
1 polymer ?
#
loop_
_entity_poly.entity_id
_entity_poly.type
_entity_poly.pdbx_seq_one_letter_code
_entity_poly.pdbx_strand_id
1 'polypeptide(L)'
;MKQLFSLFIFLCSIFLSAQQQSGENKSPLAVAKKMPVYFGCETLKDNPALIKCLNENLNRDVQSQIAFFSNIADYLQIEEAQSKLTFTIDKDGKFADLSADGENPIFNSVALSSVILLQNKMDRANVKIQPATNDKNEAIKTSMKLPLRYEATDLDSNFDTFPSFDRVLFTLKTDDDMIEIRIDKNFNFKTYGKKNDREYYLGKFSNLFEMASFEPYATAFENAFKTGLIDITKGDVDGKEYRLQIKNFFENDPNSGVLITVVREENGTWAEYYEYKTKKEFNQSKFAKLTYR
;
A
#
# COMPACT_ATOMS: atom_id res chain seq x y z
N MET A 1 22.00 10.21 9.20
CA MET A 1 22.93 9.16 8.74
C MET A 1 22.27 8.47 7.55
N LYS A 2 22.94 8.46 6.40
CA LYS A 2 22.43 7.79 5.19
C LYS A 2 22.41 6.28 5.45
N GLN A 3 21.24 5.68 5.63
CA GLN A 3 21.13 4.22 5.71
C GLN A 3 20.83 3.68 4.32
N LEU A 4 21.78 2.90 3.79
CA LEU A 4 21.61 2.13 2.57
C LEU A 4 20.65 0.97 2.85
N PHE A 5 19.60 0.88 2.04
CA PHE A 5 18.71 -0.27 1.97
C PHE A 5 19.50 -1.54 1.62
N SER A 6 19.56 -2.50 2.54
CA SER A 6 20.02 -3.86 2.22
C SER A 6 18.82 -4.71 1.80
N LEU A 7 18.64 -4.80 0.48
CA LEU A 7 17.63 -5.60 -0.19
C LEU A 7 18.15 -7.04 -0.38
N PHE A 8 17.61 -8.01 0.36
CA PHE A 8 17.96 -9.42 0.14
C PHE A 8 17.21 -9.97 -1.07
N ILE A 9 17.89 -10.06 -2.21
CA ILE A 9 17.38 -10.67 -3.45
C ILE A 9 17.44 -12.19 -3.28
N PHE A 10 16.36 -12.82 -2.81
CA PHE A 10 16.19 -14.25 -3.00
C PHE A 10 15.58 -14.48 -4.40
N LEU A 11 16.39 -15.02 -5.32
CA LEU A 11 15.93 -15.55 -6.61
C LEU A 11 15.00 -16.75 -6.34
N CYS A 12 13.75 -16.47 -6.00
CA CYS A 12 12.72 -17.49 -5.94
C CYS A 12 12.30 -17.81 -7.37
N SER A 13 12.61 -19.02 -7.82
CA SER A 13 12.21 -19.56 -9.12
C SER A 13 10.69 -19.53 -9.23
N ILE A 14 10.14 -18.53 -9.93
CA ILE A 14 8.72 -18.47 -10.23
C ILE A 14 8.43 -19.55 -11.27
N PHE A 15 7.63 -20.55 -10.91
CA PHE A 15 7.06 -21.49 -11.87
C PHE A 15 6.07 -20.73 -12.76
N LEU A 16 6.44 -20.49 -14.02
CA LEU A 16 5.49 -20.25 -15.10
C LEU A 16 4.64 -21.52 -15.25
N SER A 17 3.55 -21.59 -14.49
CA SER A 17 2.51 -22.57 -14.70
C SER A 17 1.47 -21.94 -15.62
N ALA A 18 1.41 -22.40 -16.86
CA ALA A 18 0.19 -22.31 -17.65
C ALA A 18 -0.86 -23.20 -16.96
N GLN A 19 -1.54 -22.66 -15.94
CA GLN A 19 -2.58 -23.41 -15.24
C GLN A 19 -3.86 -23.41 -16.08
N GLN A 20 -4.24 -24.63 -16.42
CA GLN A 20 -5.50 -25.04 -17.00
C GLN A 20 -6.66 -24.71 -16.05
N GLN A 21 -7.55 -23.79 -16.45
CA GLN A 21 -8.87 -23.65 -15.83
C GLN A 21 -9.84 -24.63 -16.49
N SER A 22 -10.47 -25.48 -15.67
CA SER A 22 -11.61 -26.32 -16.04
C SER A 22 -12.88 -25.46 -16.08
N GLY A 23 -13.56 -25.44 -17.23
CA GLY A 23 -14.92 -24.88 -17.36
C GLY A 23 -15.14 -24.05 -18.64
N GLU A 24 -15.42 -24.76 -19.74
CA GLU A 24 -16.18 -24.32 -20.94
C GLU A 24 -15.96 -22.92 -21.53
N ASN A 25 -14.87 -22.74 -22.30
CA ASN A 25 -14.92 -22.60 -23.77
C ASN A 25 -13.50 -22.60 -24.32
N LYS A 26 -13.14 -23.68 -25.02
CA LYS A 26 -11.77 -23.96 -25.49
C LYS A 26 -11.37 -23.01 -26.63
N SER A 27 -10.70 -21.91 -26.30
CA SER A 27 -9.67 -21.37 -27.19
C SER A 27 -8.36 -22.08 -26.85
N PRO A 28 -7.61 -22.63 -27.83
CA PRO A 28 -6.35 -23.29 -27.54
C PRO A 28 -5.39 -22.29 -26.88
N LEU A 29 -4.84 -22.65 -25.72
CA LEU A 29 -3.70 -21.95 -25.13
C LEU A 29 -2.59 -21.92 -26.18
N ALA A 30 -2.39 -20.77 -26.81
CA ALA A 30 -1.29 -20.59 -27.73
C ALA A 30 0.02 -20.66 -26.93
N VAL A 31 0.85 -21.67 -27.20
CA VAL A 31 2.24 -21.67 -26.75
C VAL A 31 2.88 -20.43 -27.35
N ALA A 32 3.39 -19.54 -26.50
CA ALA A 32 4.02 -18.31 -26.97
C ALA A 32 5.29 -18.67 -27.76
N LYS A 33 5.35 -18.26 -29.02
CA LYS A 33 6.56 -18.33 -29.85
C LYS A 33 7.60 -17.34 -29.34
N LYS A 34 7.16 -16.13 -29.00
CA LYS A 34 7.99 -15.07 -28.41
C LYS A 34 7.34 -14.58 -27.12
N MET A 35 8.13 -14.52 -26.05
CA MET A 35 7.70 -14.00 -24.75
C MET A 35 7.53 -12.47 -24.78
N PRO A 36 6.79 -11.88 -23.80
CA PRO A 36 6.69 -10.44 -23.70
C PRO A 36 8.07 -9.79 -23.54
N VAL A 37 8.26 -8.63 -24.16
CA VAL A 37 9.52 -7.89 -24.12
C VAL A 37 9.31 -6.64 -23.28
N TYR A 38 9.90 -6.62 -22.09
CA TYR A 38 9.94 -5.42 -21.27
C TYR A 38 10.81 -4.35 -21.94
N PHE A 39 10.53 -3.08 -21.67
CA PHE A 39 11.33 -1.98 -22.21
C PHE A 39 12.79 -2.10 -21.74
N GLY A 40 13.74 -1.98 -22.66
CA GLY A 40 15.17 -2.22 -22.42
C GLY A 40 15.64 -3.67 -22.65
N CYS A 41 14.73 -4.60 -22.99
CA CYS A 41 15.05 -5.99 -23.31
C CYS A 41 15.01 -6.31 -24.82
N GLU A 42 14.89 -5.31 -25.69
CA GLU A 42 14.58 -5.46 -27.13
C GLU A 42 15.66 -6.18 -27.94
N THR A 43 16.90 -6.15 -27.45
CA THR A 43 18.06 -6.77 -28.12
C THR A 43 18.13 -8.29 -27.88
N LEU A 44 17.39 -8.81 -26.90
CA LEU A 44 17.36 -10.23 -26.56
C LEU A 44 16.49 -11.02 -27.54
N LYS A 45 16.97 -12.20 -27.92
CA LYS A 45 16.35 -13.01 -28.99
C LYS A 45 15.73 -14.31 -28.47
N ASP A 46 16.29 -14.90 -27.43
CA ASP A 46 15.81 -16.14 -26.86
C ASP A 46 14.81 -15.90 -25.72
N ASN A 47 13.79 -16.76 -25.65
CA ASN A 47 12.73 -16.66 -24.65
C ASN A 47 13.25 -16.73 -23.20
N PRO A 48 14.21 -17.60 -22.84
CA PRO A 48 14.78 -17.61 -21.49
C PRO A 48 15.40 -16.26 -21.08
N ALA A 49 16.18 -15.62 -21.95
CA ALA A 49 16.75 -14.30 -21.68
C ALA A 49 15.68 -13.22 -21.58
N LEU A 50 14.67 -13.25 -22.45
CA LEU A 50 13.53 -12.33 -22.39
C LEU A 50 12.77 -12.45 -21.07
N ILE A 51 12.46 -13.67 -20.62
CA ILE A 51 11.80 -13.94 -19.35
C ILE A 51 12.64 -13.41 -18.19
N LYS A 52 13.94 -13.70 -18.19
CA LYS A 52 14.86 -13.24 -17.14
C LYS A 52 14.88 -11.71 -17.06
N CYS A 53 15.07 -11.04 -18.20
CA CYS A 53 15.12 -9.58 -18.27
C CYS A 53 13.78 -8.93 -17.87
N LEU A 54 12.66 -9.49 -18.33
CA LEU A 54 11.32 -9.08 -17.91
C LEU A 54 11.16 -9.19 -16.39
N ASN A 55 11.48 -10.34 -15.81
CA ASN A 55 11.34 -10.57 -14.38
C ASN A 55 12.22 -9.64 -13.54
N GLU A 56 13.49 -9.46 -13.93
CA GLU A 56 14.43 -8.59 -13.21
C GLU A 56 13.97 -7.13 -13.22
N ASN A 57 13.60 -6.61 -14.39
CA ASN A 57 13.21 -5.21 -14.52
C ASN A 57 11.83 -4.94 -13.93
N LEU A 58 10.86 -5.82 -14.18
CA LEU A 58 9.52 -5.68 -13.61
C LEU A 58 9.56 -5.78 -12.09
N ASN A 59 10.30 -6.74 -11.53
CA ASN A 59 10.44 -6.84 -10.08
C ASN A 59 11.11 -5.59 -9.51
N ARG A 60 12.19 -5.09 -10.12
CA ARG A 60 12.84 -3.85 -9.69
C ARG A 60 11.86 -2.68 -9.67
N ASP A 61 11.09 -2.50 -10.74
CA ASP A 61 10.15 -1.40 -10.87
C ASP A 61 8.99 -1.53 -9.88
N VAL A 62 8.40 -2.72 -9.73
CA VAL A 62 7.35 -2.99 -8.74
C VAL A 62 7.86 -2.74 -7.32
N GLN A 63 9.05 -3.25 -6.98
CA GLN A 63 9.66 -3.04 -5.66
C GLN A 63 9.93 -1.55 -5.38
N SER A 64 10.31 -0.77 -6.41
CA SER A 64 10.46 0.68 -6.26
C SER A 64 9.16 1.38 -5.91
N GLN A 65 8.01 0.88 -6.38
CA GLN A 65 6.69 1.40 -6.01
C GLN A 65 6.29 0.94 -4.60
N ILE A 66 6.70 -0.26 -4.19
CA ILE A 66 6.47 -0.80 -2.85
C ILE A 66 7.33 -0.10 -1.80
N ALA A 67 8.46 0.51 -2.16
CA ALA A 67 9.31 1.22 -1.18
C ALA A 67 8.55 2.28 -0.37
N PHE A 68 7.54 2.93 -0.95
CA PHE A 68 6.64 3.84 -0.22
C PHE A 68 5.85 3.14 0.90
N PHE A 69 5.54 1.85 0.76
CA PHE A 69 4.86 1.07 1.78
C PHE A 69 5.64 0.96 3.08
N SER A 70 6.98 1.09 3.09
CA SER A 70 7.73 1.00 4.36
C SER A 70 7.26 2.04 5.37
N ASN A 71 6.90 3.24 4.91
CA ASN A 71 6.36 4.33 5.72
C ASN A 71 5.02 3.94 6.37
N ILE A 72 4.15 3.32 5.57
CA ILE A 72 2.84 2.85 6.03
C ILE A 72 2.99 1.62 6.94
N ALA A 73 3.84 0.67 6.57
CA ALA A 73 4.10 -0.57 7.28
C ALA A 73 4.67 -0.32 8.67
N ASP A 74 5.65 0.59 8.81
CA ASP A 74 6.15 1.04 10.12
C ASP A 74 5.00 1.62 10.95
N TYR A 75 4.25 2.58 10.38
CA TYR A 75 3.10 3.19 11.05
C TYR A 75 2.01 2.19 11.44
N LEU A 76 1.88 1.08 10.73
CA LEU A 76 0.90 0.02 11.01
C LEU A 76 1.47 -1.17 11.79
N GLN A 77 2.78 -1.17 12.10
CA GLN A 77 3.46 -2.31 12.75
C GLN A 77 3.34 -3.61 11.95
N ILE A 78 3.38 -3.49 10.63
CA ILE A 78 3.53 -4.64 9.74
C ILE A 78 5.02 -4.94 9.69
N GLU A 79 5.46 -6.00 10.37
CA GLU A 79 6.86 -6.43 10.33
C GLU A 79 7.16 -7.26 9.09
N GLU A 80 6.26 -8.18 8.77
CA GLU A 80 6.36 -9.00 7.57
C GLU A 80 5.03 -9.01 6.85
N ALA A 81 5.09 -8.98 5.53
CA ALA A 81 3.92 -9.20 4.69
C ALA A 81 4.31 -9.91 3.40
N GLN A 82 3.39 -10.74 2.93
CA GLN A 82 3.58 -11.54 1.72
C GLN A 82 2.33 -11.37 0.86
N SER A 83 2.53 -11.27 -0.45
CA SER A 83 1.44 -11.25 -1.40
C SER A 83 1.84 -11.91 -2.69
N LYS A 84 0.92 -12.64 -3.29
CA LYS A 84 1.04 -13.21 -4.62
C LYS A 84 0.26 -12.36 -5.59
N LEU A 85 0.96 -11.43 -6.22
CA LEU A 85 0.42 -10.57 -7.27
C LEU A 85 0.27 -11.39 -8.56
N THR A 86 -0.92 -11.39 -9.14
CA THR A 86 -1.24 -12.02 -10.42
C THR A 86 -1.79 -10.96 -11.36
N PHE A 87 -1.39 -10.99 -12.62
CA PHE A 87 -1.88 -10.07 -13.65
C PHE A 87 -1.66 -10.67 -15.03
N THR A 88 -2.29 -10.07 -16.04
CA THR A 88 -2.12 -10.38 -17.45
C THR A 88 -1.46 -9.19 -18.16
N ILE A 89 -0.48 -9.45 -19.01
CA ILE A 89 -0.04 -8.50 -20.04
C ILE A 89 -0.95 -8.74 -21.26
N ASP A 90 -1.74 -7.74 -21.64
CA ASP A 90 -2.69 -7.85 -22.73
C ASP A 90 -2.03 -7.73 -24.12
N LYS A 91 -2.85 -7.75 -25.18
CA LYS A 91 -2.38 -7.66 -26.56
C LYS A 91 -1.83 -6.29 -26.94
N ASP A 92 -2.11 -5.26 -26.14
CA ASP A 92 -1.62 -3.91 -26.33
C ASP A 92 -0.35 -3.64 -25.51
N GLY A 93 0.05 -4.58 -24.65
CA GLY A 93 1.22 -4.46 -23.80
C GLY A 93 0.93 -3.79 -22.45
N LYS A 94 -0.33 -3.76 -22.04
CA LYS A 94 -0.79 -3.17 -20.77
C LYS A 94 -1.06 -4.23 -19.72
N PHE A 95 -0.99 -3.83 -18.46
CA PHE A 95 -1.43 -4.68 -17.34
C PHE A 95 -2.96 -4.75 -17.28
N ALA A 96 -3.49 -5.96 -17.11
CA ALA A 96 -4.91 -6.27 -16.99
C ALA A 96 -5.12 -7.42 -15.99
N ASP A 97 -6.38 -7.69 -15.63
CA ASP A 97 -6.77 -8.84 -14.78
C ASP A 97 -5.96 -8.95 -13.47
N LEU A 98 -5.74 -7.81 -12.80
CA LEU A 98 -4.91 -7.74 -11.60
C LEU A 98 -5.62 -8.36 -10.39
N SER A 99 -4.90 -9.17 -9.63
CA SER A 99 -5.30 -9.67 -8.32
C SER A 99 -4.09 -9.84 -7.41
N ALA A 100 -4.31 -9.76 -6.10
CA ALA A 100 -3.28 -9.97 -5.09
C ALA A 100 -3.86 -10.86 -4.00
N ASP A 101 -3.10 -11.88 -3.62
CA ASP A 101 -3.52 -12.90 -2.66
C ASP A 101 -2.46 -13.05 -1.56
N GLY A 102 -2.86 -12.79 -0.32
CA GLY A 102 -1.98 -12.74 0.84
C GLY A 102 -2.77 -12.45 2.10
N GLU A 103 -2.20 -12.77 3.26
CA GLU A 103 -2.90 -12.64 4.55
C GLU A 103 -3.12 -11.18 4.95
N ASN A 104 -2.17 -10.29 4.59
CA ASN A 104 -2.26 -8.88 4.93
C ASN A 104 -2.98 -8.09 3.81
N PRO A 105 -4.23 -7.62 4.03
CA PRO A 105 -5.01 -6.96 2.98
C PRO A 105 -4.44 -5.60 2.58
N ILE A 106 -3.69 -4.94 3.46
CA ILE A 106 -3.03 -3.66 3.18
C ILE A 106 -1.89 -3.90 2.20
N PHE A 107 -1.07 -4.92 2.45
CA PHE A 107 0.01 -5.28 1.54
C PHE A 107 -0.50 -5.78 0.18
N ASN A 108 -1.63 -6.51 0.14
CA ASN A 108 -2.29 -6.86 -1.13
C ASN A 108 -2.69 -5.62 -1.93
N SER A 109 -3.21 -4.59 -1.25
CA SER A 109 -3.62 -3.35 -1.91
C SER A 109 -2.44 -2.54 -2.43
N VAL A 110 -1.32 -2.56 -1.69
CA VAL A 110 -0.04 -1.98 -2.12
C VAL A 110 0.50 -2.73 -3.34
N ALA A 111 0.46 -4.06 -3.33
CA ALA A 111 0.86 -4.90 -4.45
C ALA A 111 0.06 -4.56 -5.72
N LEU A 112 -1.28 -4.44 -5.62
CA LEU A 112 -2.12 -4.02 -6.74
C LEU A 112 -1.76 -2.61 -7.23
N SER A 113 -1.64 -1.67 -6.30
CA SER A 113 -1.35 -0.26 -6.60
C SER A 113 0.01 -0.07 -7.25
N SER A 114 1.00 -0.89 -6.87
CA SER A 114 2.34 -0.85 -7.46
C SER A 114 2.32 -1.03 -8.99
N VAL A 115 1.48 -1.93 -9.49
CA VAL A 115 1.34 -2.19 -10.94
C VAL A 115 0.56 -1.07 -11.62
N ILE A 116 -0.48 -0.54 -10.98
CA ILE A 116 -1.26 0.58 -11.51
C ILE A 116 -0.37 1.84 -11.64
N LEU A 117 0.43 2.13 -10.61
CA LEU A 117 1.39 3.24 -10.63
C LEU A 117 2.47 3.05 -11.70
N LEU A 118 2.95 1.81 -11.86
CA LEU A 118 3.88 1.46 -12.93
C LEU A 118 3.26 1.67 -14.32
N GLN A 119 2.03 1.20 -14.56
CA GLN A 119 1.30 1.45 -15.81
C GLN A 119 1.19 2.95 -16.09
N ASN A 120 0.77 3.74 -15.11
CA ASN A 120 0.66 5.19 -15.25
C ASN A 120 2.01 5.85 -15.57
N LYS A 121 3.11 5.37 -14.98
CA LYS A 121 4.46 5.84 -15.28
C LYS A 121 4.87 5.49 -16.71
N MET A 122 4.58 4.27 -17.15
CA MET A 122 4.85 3.82 -18.52
C MET A 122 4.06 4.63 -19.55
N ASP A 123 2.77 4.86 -19.30
CA ASP A 123 1.90 5.66 -20.17
C ASP A 123 2.42 7.10 -20.31
N ARG A 124 2.83 7.74 -19.20
CA ARG A 124 3.43 9.09 -19.23
C ARG A 124 4.75 9.12 -20.00
N ALA A 125 5.55 8.07 -19.90
CA ALA A 125 6.82 7.95 -20.62
C ALA A 125 6.64 7.47 -22.08
N ASN A 126 5.40 7.19 -22.51
CA ASN A 126 5.07 6.62 -23.81
C ASN A 126 5.88 5.34 -24.11
N VAL A 127 6.07 4.49 -23.09
CA VAL A 127 6.68 3.17 -23.22
C VAL A 127 5.65 2.09 -22.93
N LYS A 128 5.82 0.92 -23.52
CA LYS A 128 4.94 -0.24 -23.30
C LYS A 128 5.72 -1.54 -23.39
N ILE A 129 5.18 -2.58 -22.76
CA ILE A 129 5.70 -3.93 -22.92
C ILE A 129 5.31 -4.40 -24.33
N GLN A 130 6.22 -5.00 -25.09
CA GLN A 130 5.81 -5.68 -26.31
C GLN A 130 5.09 -6.98 -25.92
N PRO A 131 3.85 -7.22 -26.38
CA PRO A 131 3.11 -8.41 -26.01
C PRO A 131 3.81 -9.68 -26.50
N ALA A 132 3.52 -10.82 -25.87
CA ALA A 132 3.91 -12.11 -26.41
C ALA A 132 3.25 -12.33 -27.78
N THR A 133 3.87 -13.17 -28.61
CA THR A 133 3.30 -13.55 -29.91
C THR A 133 3.20 -15.07 -30.06
N ASN A 134 2.16 -15.54 -30.74
CA ASN A 134 2.02 -16.95 -31.13
C ASN A 134 2.86 -17.30 -32.38
N ASP A 135 2.73 -18.52 -32.89
CA ASP A 135 3.47 -18.99 -34.07
C ASP A 135 3.20 -18.17 -35.35
N LYS A 136 2.01 -17.56 -35.44
CA LYS A 136 1.58 -16.67 -36.52
C LYS A 136 2.05 -15.22 -36.33
N ASN A 137 2.87 -14.94 -35.30
CA ASN A 137 3.28 -13.61 -34.88
C ASN A 137 2.12 -12.69 -34.44
N GLU A 138 0.98 -13.27 -34.06
CA GLU A 138 -0.16 -12.50 -33.53
C GLU A 138 0.03 -12.27 -32.03
N ALA A 139 -0.30 -11.08 -31.54
CA ALA A 139 -0.23 -10.74 -30.13
C ALA A 139 -1.19 -11.59 -29.29
N ILE A 140 -0.69 -12.11 -28.16
CA ILE A 140 -1.46 -12.94 -27.22
C ILE A 140 -1.31 -12.41 -25.78
N LYS A 141 -2.34 -12.66 -24.97
CA LYS A 141 -2.34 -12.36 -23.54
C LYS A 141 -1.35 -13.26 -22.81
N THR A 142 -0.62 -12.73 -21.83
CA THR A 142 0.32 -13.50 -21.00
C THR A 142 0.03 -13.30 -19.53
N SER A 143 -0.37 -14.36 -18.83
CA SER A 143 -0.57 -14.32 -17.39
C SER A 143 0.74 -14.49 -16.64
N MET A 144 0.95 -13.64 -15.64
CA MET A 144 2.14 -13.54 -14.83
C MET A 144 1.77 -13.65 -13.35
N LYS A 145 2.69 -14.19 -12.55
CA LYS A 145 2.58 -14.27 -11.10
C LYS A 145 3.89 -13.74 -10.52
N LEU A 146 3.81 -12.81 -9.57
CA LEU A 146 4.95 -12.21 -8.90
C LEU A 146 4.77 -12.36 -7.39
N PRO A 147 5.57 -13.21 -6.72
CA PRO A 147 5.60 -13.24 -5.27
C PRO A 147 6.28 -11.96 -4.77
N LEU A 148 5.63 -11.28 -3.85
CA LEU A 148 6.10 -10.08 -3.20
C LEU A 148 6.27 -10.38 -1.71
N ARG A 149 7.35 -9.89 -1.14
CA ARG A 149 7.62 -9.94 0.29
C ARG A 149 8.10 -8.59 0.77
N TYR A 150 7.60 -8.20 1.92
CA TYR A 150 8.07 -7.09 2.70
C TYR A 150 8.57 -7.62 4.05
N GLU A 151 9.71 -7.09 4.49
CA GLU A 151 10.28 -7.30 5.81
C GLU A 151 10.72 -5.93 6.34
N ALA A 152 10.33 -5.60 7.57
CA ALA A 152 10.75 -4.39 8.24
C ALA A 152 12.24 -4.50 8.62
N THR A 153 12.94 -3.36 8.57
CA THR A 153 14.35 -3.29 8.97
C THR A 153 14.53 -3.37 10.48
N ASP A 154 13.53 -2.91 11.24
CA ASP A 154 13.51 -2.93 12.70
C ASP A 154 12.29 -3.74 13.18
N LEU A 155 12.56 -4.83 13.90
CA LEU A 155 11.53 -5.66 14.56
C LEU A 155 11.21 -5.05 15.93
N ASP A 156 10.29 -4.09 15.95
CA ASP A 156 9.76 -3.49 17.19
C ASP A 156 8.22 -3.44 17.14
N SER A 157 7.58 -4.60 16.91
CA SER A 157 6.14 -4.76 17.11
C SER A 157 5.81 -4.94 18.59
N ASN A 158 5.79 -3.84 19.32
CA ASN A 158 5.04 -3.79 20.58
C ASN A 158 3.50 -3.84 20.35
N PHE A 159 3.03 -4.30 19.18
CA PHE A 159 1.61 -4.36 18.83
C PHE A 159 0.83 -5.27 19.79
N ASP A 160 1.46 -6.36 20.22
CA ASP A 160 0.88 -7.28 21.19
C ASP A 160 0.76 -6.70 22.61
N THR A 161 1.49 -5.62 22.90
CA THR A 161 1.40 -4.92 24.18
C THR A 161 0.26 -3.91 24.24
N PHE A 162 -0.44 -3.67 23.13
CA PHE A 162 -1.56 -2.74 23.12
C PHE A 162 -2.80 -3.35 23.79
N PRO A 163 -3.34 -2.69 24.84
CA PRO A 163 -4.44 -3.21 25.62
C PRO A 163 -5.82 -3.09 24.95
N SER A 164 -5.89 -2.73 23.66
CA SER A 164 -7.16 -2.48 22.97
C SER A 164 -7.43 -3.43 21.81
N PHE A 165 -8.72 -3.56 21.51
CA PHE A 165 -9.23 -4.34 20.38
C PHE A 165 -9.01 -3.61 19.04
N ASP A 166 -8.96 -2.26 19.06
CA ASP A 166 -8.75 -1.42 17.88
C ASP A 166 -7.81 -0.21 18.19
N ARG A 167 -7.13 0.32 17.16
CA ARG A 167 -6.32 1.55 17.20
C ARG A 167 -6.91 2.60 16.23
N VAL A 168 -7.07 3.84 16.67
CA VAL A 168 -7.46 4.96 15.80
C VAL A 168 -6.31 5.29 14.86
N LEU A 169 -6.60 5.22 13.57
CA LEU A 169 -5.67 5.52 12.50
C LEU A 169 -5.80 6.97 12.07
N PHE A 170 -7.03 7.38 11.77
CA PHE A 170 -7.38 8.73 11.32
C PHE A 170 -8.72 9.16 11.91
N THR A 171 -8.90 10.47 12.07
CA THR A 171 -10.20 11.09 12.27
C THR A 171 -10.48 12.03 11.10
N LEU A 172 -11.61 11.81 10.44
CA LEU A 172 -12.07 12.64 9.34
C LEU A 172 -13.18 13.56 9.85
N LYS A 173 -13.07 14.85 9.55
CA LYS A 173 -14.14 15.80 9.82
C LYS A 173 -15.00 15.94 8.57
N THR A 174 -16.29 15.65 8.69
CA THR A 174 -17.29 15.93 7.66
C THR A 174 -18.15 17.12 8.10
N ASP A 175 -19.08 17.55 7.24
CA ASP A 175 -20.02 18.63 7.58
C ASP A 175 -20.93 18.24 8.75
N ASP A 176 -21.29 16.95 8.83
CA ASP A 176 -22.30 16.46 9.76
C ASP A 176 -21.70 15.79 11.01
N ASP A 177 -20.56 15.11 10.88
CA ASP A 177 -20.02 14.19 11.89
C ASP A 177 -18.49 14.18 11.93
N MET A 178 -17.91 13.64 13.01
CA MET A 178 -16.52 13.17 12.97
C MET A 178 -16.51 11.66 12.76
N ILE A 179 -15.67 11.18 11.84
CA ILE A 179 -15.53 9.77 11.54
C ILE A 179 -14.16 9.30 12.02
N GLU A 180 -14.15 8.40 13.01
CA GLU A 180 -12.93 7.70 13.42
C GLU A 180 -12.75 6.44 12.56
N ILE A 181 -11.60 6.34 11.91
CA ILE A 181 -11.14 5.14 11.23
C ILE A 181 -10.25 4.38 12.20
N ARG A 182 -10.62 3.14 12.50
CA ARG A 182 -9.91 2.28 13.43
C ARG A 182 -9.40 1.04 12.71
N ILE A 183 -8.25 0.54 13.14
CA ILE A 183 -7.66 -0.70 12.64
C ILE A 183 -7.58 -1.74 13.76
N ASP A 184 -8.00 -2.96 13.47
CA ASP A 184 -7.91 -4.10 14.39
C ASP A 184 -6.60 -4.88 14.21
N LYS A 185 -6.39 -5.90 15.06
CA LYS A 185 -5.18 -6.73 15.00
C LYS A 185 -5.01 -7.57 13.74
N ASN A 186 -6.09 -7.72 12.97
CA ASN A 186 -6.10 -8.43 11.69
C ASN A 186 -6.09 -7.46 10.50
N PHE A 187 -5.72 -6.19 10.74
CA PHE A 187 -5.65 -5.13 9.73
C PHE A 187 -6.99 -4.81 9.06
N ASN A 188 -8.12 -5.13 9.69
CA ASN A 188 -9.42 -4.70 9.20
C ASN A 188 -9.69 -3.26 9.60
N PHE A 189 -10.23 -2.47 8.67
CA PHE A 189 -10.63 -1.10 8.96
C PHE A 189 -12.09 -1.09 9.38
N LYS A 190 -12.37 -0.47 10.53
CA LYS A 190 -13.73 -0.19 11.00
C LYS A 190 -13.91 1.32 11.12
N THR A 191 -15.11 1.79 10.82
CA THR A 191 -15.42 3.22 10.80
C THR A 191 -16.55 3.50 11.78
N TYR A 192 -16.38 4.58 12.54
CA TYR A 192 -17.32 4.99 13.58
C TYR A 192 -17.60 6.48 13.45
N GLY A 193 -18.88 6.84 13.32
CA GLY A 193 -19.32 8.23 13.37
C GLY A 193 -19.49 8.66 14.83
N LYS A 194 -19.14 9.91 15.12
CA LYS A 194 -19.33 10.54 16.43
C LYS A 194 -20.13 11.83 16.27
N LYS A 195 -21.29 11.88 16.92
CA LYS A 195 -22.19 13.03 16.95
C LYS A 195 -22.75 13.21 18.36
N ASN A 196 -22.58 14.40 18.96
CA ASN A 196 -23.09 14.72 20.30
C ASN A 196 -22.74 13.64 21.36
N ASP A 197 -21.47 13.24 21.43
CA ASP A 197 -20.95 12.18 22.30
C ASP A 197 -21.55 10.77 22.11
N ARG A 198 -22.38 10.56 21.08
CA ARG A 198 -22.79 9.23 20.66
C ARG A 198 -21.92 8.73 19.54
N GLU A 199 -21.45 7.51 19.70
CA GLU A 199 -20.74 6.74 18.69
C GLU A 199 -21.69 5.77 18.00
N TYR A 200 -21.55 5.62 16.68
CA TYR A 200 -22.28 4.64 15.90
C TYR A 200 -21.38 4.05 14.82
N TYR A 201 -21.55 2.75 14.56
CA TYR A 201 -20.78 2.02 13.58
C TYR A 201 -21.25 2.34 12.16
N LEU A 202 -20.32 2.70 11.28
CA LEU A 202 -20.58 3.07 9.89
C LEU A 202 -20.28 1.94 8.91
N GLY A 203 -19.35 1.04 9.26
CA GLY A 203 -19.00 -0.08 8.39
C GLY A 203 -17.57 -0.57 8.56
N LYS A 204 -17.26 -1.61 7.79
CA LYS A 204 -15.95 -2.25 7.71
C LYS A 204 -15.46 -2.19 6.27
N PHE A 205 -14.16 -1.95 6.12
CA PHE A 205 -13.46 -1.98 4.84
C PHE A 205 -12.30 -2.96 4.93
N SER A 206 -12.00 -3.61 3.81
CA SER A 206 -10.88 -4.55 3.72
C SER A 206 -9.55 -3.80 3.55
N ASN A 207 -9.58 -2.60 2.97
CA ASN A 207 -8.40 -1.76 2.78
C ASN A 207 -8.73 -0.26 2.62
N LEU A 208 -7.71 0.60 2.67
CA LEU A 208 -7.85 2.05 2.52
C LEU A 208 -8.29 2.48 1.11
N PHE A 209 -8.01 1.71 0.06
CA PHE A 209 -8.41 2.07 -1.31
C PHE A 209 -9.90 1.85 -1.53
N GLU A 210 -10.42 0.74 -1.04
CA GLU A 210 -11.86 0.46 -0.98
C GLU A 210 -12.54 1.61 -0.25
N MET A 211 -12.06 1.96 0.94
CA MET A 211 -12.58 3.09 1.72
C MET A 211 -12.53 4.42 0.93
N ALA A 212 -11.38 4.74 0.32
CA ALA A 212 -11.18 5.94 -0.48
C ALA A 212 -12.04 6.01 -1.77
N SER A 213 -12.76 4.94 -2.11
CA SER A 213 -13.70 4.92 -3.24
C SER A 213 -15.13 5.33 -2.85
N PHE A 214 -15.40 5.55 -1.57
CA PHE A 214 -16.72 5.96 -1.07
C PHE A 214 -16.67 7.33 -0.42
N GLU A 215 -17.73 8.12 -0.60
CA GLU A 215 -17.93 9.32 0.19
C GLU A 215 -18.38 8.96 1.63
N PRO A 216 -17.99 9.74 2.65
CA PRO A 216 -17.20 10.99 2.58
C PRO A 216 -15.67 10.77 2.61
N TYR A 217 -15.20 9.52 2.62
CA TYR A 217 -13.79 9.18 2.79
C TYR A 217 -12.91 9.64 1.62
N ALA A 218 -13.41 9.52 0.39
CA ALA A 218 -12.72 9.94 -0.83
C ALA A 218 -12.29 11.41 -0.73
N THR A 219 -13.25 12.31 -0.47
CA THR A 219 -12.99 13.75 -0.30
C THR A 219 -12.02 14.04 0.84
N ALA A 220 -12.18 13.35 1.97
CA ALA A 220 -11.34 13.58 3.14
C ALA A 220 -9.87 13.15 2.91
N PHE A 221 -9.66 12.01 2.25
CA PHE A 221 -8.31 11.58 1.87
C PHE A 221 -7.70 12.53 0.85
N GLU A 222 -8.44 12.98 -0.17
CA GLU A 222 -7.94 13.95 -1.15
C GLU A 222 -7.44 15.23 -0.47
N ASN A 223 -8.17 15.74 0.53
CA ASN A 223 -7.74 16.90 1.30
C ASN A 223 -6.47 16.60 2.11
N ALA A 224 -6.37 15.44 2.75
CA ALA A 224 -5.17 15.03 3.47
C ALA A 224 -3.94 14.87 2.54
N PHE A 225 -4.14 14.37 1.32
CA PHE A 225 -3.11 14.31 0.28
C PHE A 225 -2.61 15.72 -0.09
N LYS A 226 -3.51 16.70 -0.20
CA LYS A 226 -3.14 18.09 -0.56
C LYS A 226 -2.41 18.82 0.55
N THR A 227 -2.78 18.60 1.81
CA THR A 227 -2.19 19.30 2.95
C THR A 227 -0.97 18.60 3.51
N GLY A 228 -0.77 17.32 3.20
CA GLY A 228 0.23 16.46 3.84
C GLY A 228 -0.07 16.17 5.31
N LEU A 229 -1.27 16.51 5.79
CA LEU A 229 -1.66 16.47 7.19
C LEU A 229 -2.96 15.68 7.36
N ILE A 230 -2.97 14.76 8.33
CA ILE A 230 -4.19 14.05 8.73
C ILE A 230 -4.30 13.99 10.26
N ASP A 231 -5.48 14.30 10.77
CA ASP A 231 -5.79 14.19 12.20
C ASP A 231 -5.89 12.70 12.57
N ILE A 232 -5.29 12.29 13.70
CA ILE A 232 -5.47 10.94 14.26
C ILE A 232 -6.64 10.95 15.23
N THR A 233 -6.55 11.77 16.28
CA THR A 233 -7.45 11.76 17.43
C THR A 233 -7.24 13.01 18.29
N LYS A 234 -8.20 13.31 19.16
CA LYS A 234 -8.15 14.38 20.16
C LYS A 234 -8.47 13.79 21.53
N GLY A 235 -7.82 14.28 22.58
CA GLY A 235 -8.15 13.85 23.95
C GLY A 235 -7.36 14.56 25.04
N ASP A 236 -7.74 14.27 26.28
CA ASP A 236 -7.11 14.84 27.48
C ASP A 236 -5.90 14.01 27.94
N VAL A 237 -4.82 14.71 28.29
CA VAL A 237 -3.66 14.15 28.99
C VAL A 237 -3.23 15.11 30.09
N ASP A 238 -3.33 14.66 31.34
CA ASP A 238 -2.94 15.42 32.53
C ASP A 238 -3.73 16.76 32.66
N GLY A 239 -5.02 16.74 32.33
CA GLY A 239 -5.92 17.89 32.45
C GLY A 239 -5.73 18.96 31.38
N LYS A 240 -5.07 18.60 30.26
CA LYS A 240 -4.92 19.44 29.08
C LYS A 240 -5.34 18.67 27.85
N GLU A 241 -6.00 19.37 26.94
CA GLU A 241 -6.45 18.79 25.69
C GLU A 241 -5.35 18.85 24.62
N TYR A 242 -5.16 17.74 23.92
CA TYR A 242 -4.20 17.58 22.83
C TYR A 242 -4.88 16.99 21.61
N ARG A 243 -4.32 17.29 20.44
CA ARG A 243 -4.66 16.63 19.19
C ARG A 243 -3.39 16.01 18.62
N LEU A 244 -3.56 14.81 18.08
CA LEU A 244 -2.50 14.08 17.40
C LEU A 244 -2.74 14.15 15.90
N GLN A 245 -1.67 14.41 15.15
CA GLN A 245 -1.71 14.51 13.69
C GLN A 245 -0.53 13.74 13.09
N ILE A 246 -0.69 13.25 11.86
CA ILE A 246 0.40 12.66 11.08
C ILE A 246 0.76 13.62 9.95
N LYS A 247 2.06 13.85 9.77
CA LYS A 247 2.61 14.52 8.58
C LYS A 247 3.18 13.48 7.61
N ASN A 248 3.09 13.78 6.32
CA ASN A 248 3.77 13.05 5.25
C ASN A 248 3.30 11.59 5.07
N PHE A 249 2.20 11.18 5.71
CA PHE A 249 1.68 9.81 5.60
C PHE A 249 1.39 9.41 4.15
N PHE A 250 0.93 10.37 3.37
CA PHE A 250 0.55 10.22 1.98
C PHE A 250 1.59 10.78 0.99
N GLU A 251 2.75 11.23 1.49
CA GLU A 251 3.82 11.75 0.63
C GLU A 251 4.54 10.60 -0.07
N ASN A 252 4.49 10.59 -1.40
CA ASN A 252 5.15 9.59 -2.22
C ASN A 252 6.68 9.83 -2.35
N ASP A 253 7.34 10.09 -1.22
CA ASP A 253 8.80 10.16 -1.09
C ASP A 253 9.24 9.25 0.09
N PRO A 254 9.95 8.14 -0.18
CA PRO A 254 10.45 7.26 0.87
C PRO A 254 11.46 7.96 1.80
N ASN A 255 12.00 9.13 1.42
CA ASN A 255 12.92 9.90 2.26
C ASN A 255 12.21 10.89 3.21
N SER A 256 10.93 11.23 2.97
CA SER A 256 10.19 12.20 3.77
C SER A 256 9.94 11.73 5.20
N GLY A 257 9.89 10.41 5.42
CA GLY A 257 9.47 9.79 6.69
C GLY A 257 8.02 10.13 7.06
N VAL A 258 7.45 9.38 8.01
CA VAL A 258 6.11 9.68 8.57
C VAL A 258 6.31 10.22 9.98
N LEU A 259 5.80 11.43 10.22
CA LEU A 259 6.00 12.14 11.49
C LEU A 259 4.70 12.20 12.27
N ILE A 260 4.76 12.02 13.59
CA ILE A 260 3.60 12.18 14.48
C ILE A 260 3.77 13.47 15.26
N THR A 261 2.83 14.39 15.11
CA THR A 261 2.82 15.65 15.85
C THR A 261 1.74 15.68 16.91
N VAL A 262 2.11 16.24 18.06
CA VAL A 262 1.22 16.60 19.14
C VAL A 262 1.02 18.10 19.05
N VAL A 263 -0.23 18.51 18.88
CA VAL A 263 -0.60 19.92 18.97
C VAL A 263 -1.42 20.16 20.24
N ARG A 264 -1.23 21.32 20.84
CA ARG A 264 -1.94 21.76 22.04
C ARG A 264 -2.58 23.11 21.79
N GLU A 265 -3.73 23.34 22.41
CA GLU A 265 -4.32 24.68 22.44
C GLU A 265 -3.59 25.56 23.46
N GLU A 266 -3.10 26.70 22.99
CA GLU A 266 -2.49 27.76 23.78
C GLU A 266 -3.13 29.08 23.38
N ASN A 267 -3.78 29.76 24.33
CA ASN A 267 -4.39 31.08 24.13
C ASN A 267 -5.37 31.15 22.94
N GLY A 268 -6.19 30.11 22.73
CA GLY A 268 -7.14 30.03 21.62
C GLY A 268 -6.52 29.65 20.28
N THR A 269 -5.23 29.32 20.24
CA THR A 269 -4.52 28.87 19.03
C THR A 269 -3.92 27.49 19.23
N TRP A 270 -4.07 26.61 18.23
CA TRP A 270 -3.43 25.30 18.23
C TRP A 270 -2.00 25.45 17.71
N ALA A 271 -1.02 25.09 18.54
CA ALA A 271 0.38 25.13 18.19
C ALA A 271 1.01 23.73 18.34
N GLU A 272 2.05 23.47 17.55
CA GLU A 272 2.86 22.27 17.71
C GLU A 272 3.52 22.28 19.09
N TYR A 273 3.23 21.24 19.87
CA TYR A 273 3.78 21.02 21.19
C TYR A 273 4.99 20.10 21.13
N TYR A 274 4.92 19.05 20.31
CA TYR A 274 6.00 18.09 20.13
C TYR A 274 5.87 17.34 18.80
N GLU A 275 7.01 16.96 18.21
CA GLU A 275 7.08 16.13 17.01
C GLU A 275 7.93 14.88 17.29
N TYR A 276 7.33 13.72 17.07
CA TYR A 276 7.99 12.42 17.11
C TYR A 276 8.51 12.07 15.73
N LYS A 277 9.81 11.79 15.64
CA LYS A 277 10.47 11.43 14.38
C LYS A 277 10.32 9.95 14.06
N THR A 278 10.07 9.15 15.08
CA THR A 278 9.83 7.72 14.94
C THR A 278 8.57 7.31 15.68
N LYS A 279 7.90 6.29 15.15
CA LYS A 279 6.75 5.69 15.83
C LYS A 279 7.13 5.09 17.19
N LYS A 280 8.33 4.53 17.30
CA LYS A 280 8.87 3.98 18.55
C LYS A 280 8.86 5.01 19.68
N GLU A 281 9.41 6.20 19.42
CA GLU A 281 9.39 7.31 20.38
C GLU A 281 7.94 7.71 20.74
N PHE A 282 7.05 7.78 19.75
CA PHE A 282 5.64 8.11 19.99
C PHE A 282 4.95 7.07 20.89
N ASN A 283 5.11 5.77 20.61
CA ASN A 283 4.45 4.70 21.34
C ASN A 283 4.90 4.63 22.82
N GLN A 284 6.12 5.08 23.13
CA GLN A 284 6.63 5.18 24.50
C GLN A 284 6.13 6.43 25.23
N SER A 285 5.47 7.35 24.53
CA SER A 285 4.97 8.59 25.10
C SER A 285 3.64 8.41 25.82
N LYS A 286 3.35 9.34 26.73
CA LYS A 286 2.04 9.46 27.39
C LYS A 286 0.88 9.77 26.43
N PHE A 287 1.16 10.19 25.20
CA PHE A 287 0.15 10.54 24.20
C PHE A 287 -0.31 9.32 23.40
N ALA A 288 0.49 8.25 23.34
CA ALA A 288 0.13 7.01 22.63
C ALA A 288 -1.23 6.46 23.09
N LYS A 289 -1.54 6.57 24.39
CA LYS A 289 -2.81 6.13 24.97
C LYS A 289 -4.04 6.71 24.26
N LEU A 290 -3.93 7.91 23.67
CA LEU A 290 -5.03 8.57 22.97
C LEU A 290 -5.45 7.86 21.68
N THR A 291 -4.56 7.04 21.10
CA THR A 291 -4.83 6.31 19.85
C THR A 291 -5.50 4.96 20.08
N TYR A 292 -5.67 4.51 21.33
CA TYR A 292 -6.31 3.24 21.64
C TYR A 292 -7.77 3.45 22.03
N ARG A 293 -8.63 2.50 21.65
CA ARG A 293 -10.08 2.49 21.92
C ARG A 293 -10.53 1.16 22.46
#